data_AF-A0A6N9T2Q7-F1
#
_entry.id   AF-A0A6N9T2Q7-F1
#
_cell.length_a   1.000
_cell.length_b   1.000
_cell.length_c   1.000
_cell.angle_alpha   90.00
_cell.angle_beta   90.00
_cell.angle_gamma   90.00
#
_symmetry.space_group_name_H-M   'P 1'
#
loop_
_entity.id
_entity.type
_entity.pdbx_description
1 polymer ?
#
loop_
_entity_poly.entity_id
_entity_poly.type
_entity_poly.pdbx_seq_one_letter_code
_entity_poly.pdbx_strand_id
1 'polypeptide(L)'
;MPSLDPLPQADPSAAAAVQNDGDVAVGGVAPTASFPQSVQATPEITTASVAAGGGTPSAAEIAYADATAAGVFRRRKAERATAFLPAGTVEGYGLCLRSPARRGAGYDYVLILMPQRLSGGAISQVDDETLVMRRPADAVPCRTARLTWVTTR
;
A
#
# COMPACT_ATOMS: atom_id res chain seq x y z
N MET A 1 -8.93 3.99 58.54
CA MET A 1 -8.41 4.00 57.17
C MET A 1 -9.31 4.92 56.37
N PRO A 2 -8.87 6.12 55.98
CA PRO A 2 -9.71 7.08 55.26
C PRO A 2 -9.89 6.65 53.79
N SER A 3 -11.14 6.70 53.34
CA SER A 3 -11.59 6.47 51.96
C SER A 3 -10.93 7.46 51.00
N LEU A 4 -10.50 6.96 49.84
CA LEU A 4 -10.04 7.76 48.71
C LEU A 4 -11.26 8.15 47.87
N ASP A 5 -11.52 9.45 47.80
CA ASP A 5 -12.46 10.08 46.86
C ASP A 5 -12.02 9.90 45.40
N PRO A 6 -12.97 9.72 44.45
CA PRO A 6 -12.69 9.64 43.02
C PRO A 6 -12.42 11.01 42.38
N LEU A 7 -11.42 11.06 41.50
CA LEU A 7 -11.07 12.24 40.68
C LEU A 7 -12.12 12.50 39.59
N PRO A 8 -12.39 13.79 39.25
CA PRO A 8 -13.47 14.20 38.34
C PRO A 8 -13.18 13.95 36.86
N GLN A 9 -14.24 13.58 36.12
CA GLN A 9 -14.27 13.45 34.66
C GLN A 9 -14.19 14.82 33.99
N ALA A 10 -13.43 14.92 32.90
CA ALA A 10 -13.34 16.13 32.08
C ALA A 10 -14.43 16.14 30.99
N ASP A 11 -15.31 17.13 31.06
CA ASP A 11 -16.27 17.50 30.02
C ASP A 11 -15.57 18.12 28.80
N PRO A 12 -15.95 17.77 27.56
CA PRO A 12 -15.67 18.60 26.39
C PRO A 12 -16.94 19.35 25.95
N SER A 13 -17.08 20.61 26.39
CA SER A 13 -18.04 21.54 25.78
C SER A 13 -17.63 23.00 25.92
N ALA A 14 -17.76 23.72 24.79
CA ALA A 14 -17.53 25.14 24.54
C ALA A 14 -16.04 25.57 24.47
N ALA A 15 -15.57 26.40 23.54
CA ALA A 15 -16.17 27.13 22.42
C ALA A 15 -15.02 27.72 21.58
N ALA A 16 -15.19 27.85 20.26
CA ALA A 16 -14.70 28.99 19.49
C ALA A 16 -15.36 29.00 18.10
N ALA A 17 -16.40 29.82 17.97
CA ALA A 17 -16.96 30.25 16.71
C ALA A 17 -16.02 31.25 16.04
N VAL A 18 -15.88 31.18 14.71
CA VAL A 18 -15.49 32.34 13.90
C VAL A 18 -16.36 32.35 12.64
N GLN A 19 -17.30 33.28 12.60
CA GLN A 19 -17.93 33.81 11.39
C GLN A 19 -17.22 35.12 11.01
N ASN A 20 -17.15 35.42 9.71
CA ASN A 20 -17.20 36.74 9.02
C ASN A 20 -16.86 36.44 7.55
N ASP A 21 -17.81 36.39 6.60
CA ASP A 21 -18.56 37.48 5.98
C ASP A 21 -17.71 38.69 5.60
N GLY A 22 -17.61 38.94 4.29
CA GLY A 22 -16.73 39.94 3.70
C GLY A 22 -16.86 39.99 2.18
N ASP A 23 -18.04 40.40 1.71
CA ASP A 23 -18.28 40.87 0.35
C ASP A 23 -17.57 42.22 0.14
N VAL A 24 -16.70 42.31 -0.86
CA VAL A 24 -16.34 43.59 -1.49
C VAL A 24 -16.19 43.38 -2.99
N ALA A 25 -17.22 43.80 -3.73
CA ALA A 25 -17.17 44.02 -5.17
C ALA A 25 -16.27 45.23 -5.54
N VAL A 26 -15.41 45.06 -6.54
CA VAL A 26 -14.87 46.15 -7.37
C VAL A 26 -14.90 45.68 -8.82
N GLY A 27 -15.70 46.36 -9.65
CA GLY A 27 -15.81 46.09 -11.09
C GLY A 27 -14.66 46.68 -11.90
N GLY A 28 -14.37 46.05 -13.04
CA GLY A 28 -13.43 46.59 -14.03
C GLY A 28 -13.03 45.60 -15.12
N VAL A 29 -13.79 45.62 -16.22
CA VAL A 29 -13.47 45.28 -17.63
C VAL A 29 -13.12 43.83 -18.03
N ALA A 30 -13.88 43.32 -19.01
CA ALA A 30 -13.74 42.02 -19.68
C ALA A 30 -12.49 41.94 -20.57
N PRO A 31 -12.02 40.70 -20.88
CA PRO A 31 -12.43 40.15 -22.16
C PRO A 31 -12.98 38.72 -22.07
N THR A 32 -13.93 38.45 -22.95
CA THR A 32 -14.60 37.18 -23.21
C THR A 32 -13.58 36.09 -23.55
N ALA A 33 -13.50 35.07 -22.70
CA ALA A 33 -12.94 33.77 -23.06
C ALA A 33 -13.98 32.70 -22.73
N SER A 34 -14.73 32.28 -23.76
CA SER A 34 -15.57 31.09 -23.70
C SER A 34 -14.66 29.87 -23.61
N PHE A 35 -14.59 29.27 -22.42
CA PHE A 35 -14.08 27.93 -22.24
C PHE A 35 -15.28 26.98 -22.13
N PRO A 36 -15.40 25.94 -22.97
CA PRO A 36 -16.44 24.94 -22.76
C PRO A 36 -16.18 24.25 -21.41
N GLN A 37 -17.19 24.27 -20.54
CA GLN A 37 -17.18 23.49 -19.31
C GLN A 37 -17.06 22.02 -19.68
N SER A 38 -15.86 21.47 -19.51
CA SER A 38 -15.65 20.03 -19.47
C SER A 38 -16.50 19.50 -18.33
N VAL A 39 -17.55 18.75 -18.67
CA VAL A 39 -18.38 17.99 -17.74
C VAL A 39 -17.44 17.24 -16.80
N GLN A 40 -17.38 17.65 -15.53
CA GLN A 40 -16.71 16.87 -14.51
C GLN A 40 -17.53 15.59 -14.35
N ALA A 41 -17.06 14.54 -15.01
CA ALA A 41 -17.47 13.19 -14.70
C ALA A 41 -17.20 12.99 -13.21
N THR A 42 -18.28 12.81 -12.43
CA THR A 42 -18.21 12.24 -11.10
C THR A 42 -17.27 11.04 -11.17
N PRO A 43 -16.17 11.00 -10.39
CA PRO A 43 -15.45 9.75 -10.26
C PRO A 43 -16.41 8.82 -9.53
N GLU A 44 -17.10 7.97 -10.30
CA GLU A 44 -17.72 6.78 -9.76
C GLU A 44 -16.56 5.93 -9.25
N ILE A 45 -16.19 6.16 -7.99
CA ILE A 45 -15.33 5.27 -7.24
C ILE A 45 -16.13 3.99 -7.12
N THR A 46 -15.99 3.15 -8.14
CA THR A 46 -16.39 1.76 -8.08
C THR A 46 -15.47 1.14 -7.04
N THR A 47 -15.90 1.11 -5.78
CA THR A 47 -15.36 0.20 -4.78
C THR A 47 -15.81 -1.21 -5.16
N ALA A 48 -15.28 -1.71 -6.27
CA ALA A 48 -15.19 -3.14 -6.46
C ALA A 48 -14.23 -3.62 -5.37
N SER A 49 -14.77 -4.14 -4.28
CA SER A 49 -14.06 -5.01 -3.38
C SER A 49 -13.69 -6.27 -4.17
N VAL A 50 -12.66 -6.14 -5.01
CA VAL A 50 -12.01 -7.23 -5.70
C VAL A 50 -11.38 -8.07 -4.60
N ALA A 51 -11.68 -9.37 -4.57
CA ALA A 51 -10.90 -10.30 -3.79
C ALA A 51 -9.43 -10.14 -4.19
N ALA A 52 -8.66 -9.39 -3.39
CA ALA A 52 -7.30 -9.04 -3.70
C ALA A 52 -6.45 -10.31 -3.53
N GLY A 53 -5.95 -10.82 -4.65
CA GLY A 53 -5.02 -11.96 -4.71
C GLY A 53 -5.29 -12.88 -5.90
N GLY A 54 -4.28 -13.07 -6.74
CA GLY A 54 -4.37 -13.75 -8.03
C GLY A 54 -4.16 -12.77 -9.18
N GLY A 55 -3.11 -13.01 -9.96
CA GLY A 55 -2.71 -12.19 -11.10
C GLY A 55 -1.20 -12.10 -11.28
N THR A 56 -0.77 -11.57 -12.42
CA THR A 56 0.64 -11.32 -12.71
C THR A 56 1.08 -9.94 -12.20
N PRO A 57 2.30 -9.80 -11.65
CA PRO A 57 2.83 -8.52 -11.23
C PRO A 57 3.13 -7.63 -12.44
N SER A 58 2.89 -6.33 -12.29
CA SER A 58 3.22 -5.27 -13.23
C SER A 58 4.73 -5.02 -13.26
N ALA A 59 5.22 -4.26 -14.26
CA ALA A 59 6.64 -3.91 -14.34
C ALA A 59 7.14 -3.14 -13.10
N ALA A 60 6.30 -2.29 -12.49
CA ALA A 60 6.64 -1.56 -11.27
C ALA A 60 6.75 -2.50 -10.06
N GLU A 61 5.81 -3.44 -9.92
CA GLU A 61 5.80 -4.46 -8.85
C GLU A 61 7.01 -5.39 -8.96
N ILE A 62 7.37 -5.75 -10.19
CA ILE A 62 8.58 -6.51 -10.53
C ILE A 62 9.83 -5.74 -10.09
N ALA A 63 9.96 -4.46 -10.46
CA ALA A 63 11.11 -3.64 -10.10
C ALA A 63 11.25 -3.47 -8.58
N TYR A 64 10.12 -3.22 -7.89
CA TYR A 64 10.08 -3.14 -6.43
C TYR A 64 10.53 -4.46 -5.79
N ALA A 65 10.02 -5.59 -6.28
CA ALA A 65 10.36 -6.90 -5.77
C ALA A 65 11.84 -7.26 -5.98
N ASP A 66 12.41 -6.89 -7.13
CA ASP A 66 13.82 -7.14 -7.45
C ASP A 66 14.74 -6.26 -6.57
N ALA A 67 14.40 -4.97 -6.38
CA ALA A 67 15.10 -4.09 -5.46
C ALA A 67 15.03 -4.61 -4.00
N THR A 68 13.86 -5.08 -3.57
CA THR A 68 13.66 -5.70 -2.26
C THR A 68 14.48 -6.96 -2.10
N ALA A 69 14.53 -7.83 -3.12
CA ALA A 69 15.34 -9.05 -3.12
C ALA A 69 16.83 -8.73 -2.97
N ALA A 70 17.32 -7.74 -3.72
CA ALA A 70 18.72 -7.29 -3.64
C ALA A 70 19.08 -6.78 -2.23
N GLY A 71 18.18 -6.02 -1.59
CA GLY A 71 18.36 -5.53 -0.22
C GLY A 71 18.30 -6.64 0.82
N VAL A 72 17.22 -7.43 0.83
CA VAL A 72 16.93 -8.42 1.88
C VAL A 72 17.89 -9.59 1.83
N PHE A 73 18.19 -10.12 0.65
CA PHE A 73 19.10 -11.25 0.50
C PHE A 73 20.57 -10.84 0.43
N ARG A 74 20.87 -9.54 0.48
CA ARG A 74 22.21 -8.95 0.36
C ARG A 74 22.89 -9.33 -0.97
N ARG A 75 22.18 -9.08 -2.09
CA ARG A 75 22.63 -9.33 -3.48
C ARG A 75 23.01 -10.79 -3.78
N ARG A 76 22.54 -11.75 -2.98
CA ARG A 76 22.62 -13.17 -3.32
C ARG A 76 21.66 -13.48 -4.45
N LYS A 77 21.88 -14.62 -5.13
CA LYS A 77 20.93 -15.15 -6.11
C LYS A 77 19.54 -15.24 -5.48
N ALA A 78 18.56 -14.62 -6.11
CA ALA A 78 17.19 -14.61 -5.65
C ALA A 78 16.25 -14.89 -6.81
N GLU A 79 15.07 -15.39 -6.46
CA GLU A 79 14.00 -15.70 -7.36
C GLU A 79 12.71 -15.07 -6.84
N ARG A 80 11.85 -14.66 -7.76
CA ARG A 80 10.54 -14.09 -7.49
C ARG A 80 9.46 -14.99 -8.08
N ALA A 81 8.33 -15.07 -7.41
CA ALA A 81 7.16 -15.72 -7.97
C ALA A 81 6.66 -14.99 -9.23
N THR A 82 6.18 -15.73 -10.22
CA THR A 82 5.63 -15.15 -11.47
C THR A 82 4.23 -14.57 -11.30
N ALA A 83 3.56 -14.87 -10.19
CA ALA A 83 2.22 -14.44 -9.87
C ALA A 83 2.12 -14.10 -8.38
N PHE A 84 1.14 -13.26 -8.05
CA PHE A 84 0.73 -13.06 -6.66
C PHE A 84 0.19 -14.35 -6.05
N LEU A 85 0.22 -14.42 -4.72
CA LEU A 85 -0.47 -15.45 -3.96
C LEU A 85 -1.97 -15.46 -4.30
N PRO A 86 -2.63 -16.63 -4.26
CA PRO A 86 -4.06 -16.73 -4.49
C PRO A 86 -4.89 -15.86 -3.53
N ALA A 87 -6.03 -15.36 -3.98
CA ALA A 87 -7.00 -14.63 -3.16
C ALA A 87 -7.29 -15.36 -1.85
N GLY A 88 -7.41 -14.58 -0.76
CA GLY A 88 -7.69 -15.10 0.57
C GLY A 88 -6.50 -15.75 1.27
N THR A 89 -5.32 -15.81 0.63
CA THR A 89 -4.08 -16.26 1.31
C THR A 89 -3.53 -15.17 2.23
N VAL A 90 -3.64 -13.91 1.80
CA VAL A 90 -3.26 -12.70 2.54
C VAL A 90 -4.26 -11.60 2.18
N GLU A 91 -4.38 -10.59 3.03
CA GLU A 91 -5.17 -9.40 2.71
C GLU A 91 -4.38 -8.50 1.76
N GLY A 92 -4.75 -8.49 0.49
CA GLY A 92 -4.07 -7.72 -0.55
C GLY A 92 -3.28 -8.58 -1.54
N TYR A 93 -2.27 -7.99 -2.15
CA TYR A 93 -1.42 -8.62 -3.17
C TYR A 93 -0.12 -9.12 -2.53
N GLY A 94 -0.07 -10.41 -2.20
CA GLY A 94 1.13 -11.05 -1.68
C GLY A 94 2.06 -11.53 -2.78
N LEU A 95 3.32 -11.08 -2.81
CA LEU A 95 4.33 -11.53 -3.76
C LEU A 95 5.52 -12.17 -3.03
N CYS A 96 5.87 -13.38 -3.45
CA CYS A 96 6.90 -14.16 -2.79
C CYS A 96 8.26 -14.01 -3.46
N LEU A 97 9.28 -13.91 -2.62
CA LEU A 97 10.68 -14.02 -3.01
C LEU A 97 11.32 -15.20 -2.29
N ARG A 98 12.33 -15.79 -2.90
CA ARG A 98 13.18 -16.78 -2.27
C ARG A 98 14.64 -16.65 -2.68
N SER A 99 15.54 -17.09 -1.81
CA SER A 99 16.97 -17.22 -2.10
C SER A 99 17.47 -18.51 -1.46
N PRO A 100 18.44 -19.23 -2.06
CA PRO A 100 19.04 -20.38 -1.39
C PRO A 100 19.50 -20.02 0.02
N ALA A 101 19.21 -20.87 1.00
CA ALA A 101 19.53 -20.61 2.39
C ALA A 101 21.04 -20.38 2.58
N ARG A 102 21.43 -19.48 3.48
CA ARG A 102 22.87 -19.23 3.77
C ARG A 102 23.57 -20.45 4.36
N ARG A 103 22.83 -21.26 5.10
CA ARG A 103 23.32 -22.42 5.85
C ARG A 103 22.32 -23.55 5.66
N GLY A 104 22.83 -24.71 5.26
CA GLY A 104 22.02 -25.91 5.06
C GLY A 104 21.28 -25.94 3.72
N ALA A 105 20.41 -26.94 3.58
CA ALA A 105 19.57 -27.13 2.42
C ALA A 105 18.27 -26.31 2.55
N GLY A 106 17.77 -25.78 1.43
CA GLY A 106 16.48 -25.08 1.35
C GLY A 106 16.60 -23.62 0.92
N TYR A 107 15.54 -22.87 1.19
CA TYR A 107 15.39 -21.49 0.76
C TYR A 107 14.97 -20.59 1.94
N ASP A 108 15.54 -19.39 1.97
CA ASP A 108 15.04 -18.26 2.75
C ASP A 108 13.89 -17.63 1.96
N TYR A 109 12.72 -17.49 2.58
CA TYR A 109 11.53 -16.89 1.94
C TYR A 109 11.24 -15.52 2.51
N VAL A 110 10.73 -14.65 1.65
CA VAL A 110 10.24 -13.31 1.99
C VAL A 110 8.91 -13.11 1.31
N LEU A 111 7.96 -12.53 2.04
CA LEU A 111 6.66 -12.15 1.51
C LEU A 111 6.56 -10.63 1.48
N ILE A 112 6.33 -10.07 0.30
CA ILE A 112 5.99 -8.66 0.12
C ILE A 112 4.46 -8.59 0.08
N LEU A 113 3.86 -7.84 0.99
CA LEU A 113 2.44 -7.56 1.00
C LEU A 113 2.20 -6.14 0.48
N MET A 114 1.45 -6.05 -0.61
CA MET A 114 1.02 -4.79 -1.21
C MET A 114 -0.50 -4.65 -1.00
N PRO A 115 -1.00 -3.64 -0.27
CA PRO A 115 -2.44 -3.47 -0.10
C PRO A 115 -3.13 -3.07 -1.41
N GLN A 116 -2.41 -2.38 -2.30
CA GLN A 116 -2.87 -1.95 -3.62
C GLN A 116 -1.83 -2.26 -4.71
N ARG A 117 -2.28 -2.32 -5.97
CA ARG A 117 -1.41 -2.54 -7.13
C ARG A 117 -0.51 -1.33 -7.39
N LEU A 118 0.74 -1.55 -7.76
CA LEU A 118 1.64 -0.45 -8.16
C LEU A 118 1.47 -0.17 -9.66
N SER A 119 0.78 0.92 -10.00
CA SER A 119 0.46 1.34 -11.36
C SER A 119 1.27 2.57 -11.82
N GLY A 120 2.58 2.41 -11.97
CA GLY A 120 3.43 3.19 -12.87
C GLY A 120 3.63 4.70 -12.64
N GLY A 121 2.89 5.35 -11.75
CA GLY A 121 3.15 6.72 -11.29
C GLY A 121 4.13 6.74 -10.11
N ALA A 122 4.70 7.91 -9.81
CA ALA A 122 5.44 8.11 -8.57
C ALA A 122 4.47 7.91 -7.39
N ILE A 123 4.54 6.74 -6.76
CA ILE A 123 3.79 6.47 -5.53
C ILE A 123 4.44 7.34 -4.46
N SER A 124 3.63 8.19 -3.83
CA SER A 124 4.08 8.95 -2.66
C SER A 124 4.60 7.95 -1.64
N GLN A 125 5.77 8.22 -1.06
CA GLN A 125 6.33 7.37 0.00
C GLN A 125 5.38 7.23 1.21
N VAL A 126 4.43 8.15 1.37
CA VAL A 126 3.37 8.12 2.39
C VAL A 126 2.26 7.12 2.04
N ASP A 127 2.03 6.85 0.75
CA ASP A 127 0.99 5.94 0.26
C ASP A 127 1.52 4.51 0.00
N ASP A 128 2.83 4.30 0.19
CA ASP A 128 3.47 2.99 0.06
C ASP A 128 3.38 2.21 1.39
N GLU A 129 2.22 1.62 1.63
CA GLU A 129 1.97 0.72 2.78
C GLU A 129 2.48 -0.70 2.53
N THR A 130 3.58 -0.85 1.76
CA THR A 130 4.15 -2.17 1.48
C THR A 130 4.87 -2.75 2.69
N LEU A 131 4.51 -3.99 3.04
CA LEU A 131 5.11 -4.71 4.15
C LEU A 131 6.03 -5.82 3.64
N VAL A 132 7.29 -5.82 4.08
CA VAL A 132 8.26 -6.86 3.75
C VAL A 132 8.45 -7.80 4.94
N MET A 133 7.79 -8.94 4.87
CA MET A 133 7.80 -9.96 5.92
C MET A 133 8.90 -11.00 5.69
N ARG A 134 9.77 -11.15 6.68
CA ARG A 134 10.99 -11.98 6.58
C ARG A 134 11.03 -13.11 7.61
N ARG A 135 10.17 -13.07 8.62
CA ARG A 135 10.19 -14.11 9.66
C ARG A 135 9.68 -15.40 9.06
N PRO A 136 10.21 -16.55 9.47
CA PRO A 136 9.76 -17.84 8.96
C PRO A 136 8.26 -18.09 9.16
N ALA A 137 7.63 -17.52 10.19
CA ALA A 137 6.19 -17.65 10.42
C ALA A 137 5.37 -16.85 9.40
N ASP A 138 5.79 -15.62 9.11
CA ASP A 138 5.07 -14.72 8.20
C ASP A 138 5.19 -15.16 6.74
N ALA A 139 6.29 -15.83 6.38
CA ALA A 139 6.53 -16.36 5.04
C ALA A 139 5.96 -17.78 4.81
N VAL A 140 5.13 -18.31 5.73
CA VAL A 140 4.45 -19.60 5.56
C VAL A 140 3.72 -19.69 4.21
N PRO A 141 2.94 -18.69 3.78
CA PRO A 141 2.26 -18.73 2.48
C PRO A 141 3.18 -19.00 1.29
N CYS A 142 4.38 -18.42 1.30
CA CYS A 142 5.34 -18.60 0.21
C CYS A 142 5.98 -19.99 0.16
N ARG A 143 5.97 -20.71 1.28
CA ARG A 143 6.50 -22.09 1.36
C ARG A 143 5.48 -23.14 0.95
N THR A 144 4.21 -22.89 1.29
CA THR A 144 3.12 -23.85 1.05
C THR A 144 2.47 -23.66 -0.32
N ALA A 145 2.53 -22.46 -0.88
CA ALA A 145 1.98 -22.17 -2.20
C ALA A 145 2.77 -22.86 -3.33
N ARG A 146 2.03 -23.35 -4.33
CA ARG A 146 2.61 -23.89 -5.57
C ARG A 146 2.89 -22.74 -6.54
N LEU A 147 4.08 -22.17 -6.43
CA LEU A 147 4.49 -21.01 -7.21
C LEU A 147 5.51 -21.39 -8.29
N THR A 148 5.42 -20.71 -9.44
CA THR A 148 6.47 -20.71 -10.48
C THR A 148 7.43 -19.57 -10.20
N TRP A 149 8.72 -19.81 -10.42
CA TRP A 149 9.80 -18.90 -10.01
C TRP A 149 10.61 -18.43 -11.19
N VAL A 150 11.01 -17.16 -11.15
CA VAL A 150 11.92 -16.55 -12.12
C VAL A 150 13.06 -15.86 -11.38
N THR A 151 14.27 -15.92 -11.93
CA THR A 151 15.44 -15.24 -11.38
C THR A 151 15.23 -13.72 -11.38
N THR A 152 15.53 -13.06 -10.27
CA THR A 152 15.50 -11.60 -10.16
C THR A 152 16.70 -10.99 -10.89
N ARG A 153 16.55 -9.78 -11.43
CA ARG A 153 17.63 -9.07 -12.15
C ARG A 153 18.57 -8.32 -11.23
#